data_AF-A0A341EJ77-F1
#
_entry.id   AF-A0A341EJ77-F1
#
_cell.length_a   1.000
_cell.length_b   1.000
_cell.length_c   1.000
_cell.angle_alpha   90.00
_cell.angle_beta   90.00
_cell.angle_gamma   90.00
#
_symmetry.space_group_name_H-M   'P 1'
#
loop_
_entity.id
_entity.type
_entity.pdbx_description
1 polymer ?
#
loop_
_entity_poly.entity_id
_entity_poly.type
_entity_poly.pdbx_seq_one_letter_code
_entity_poly.pdbx_strand_id
1 'polypeptide(L)' 'MPVNTNGGGLSCVHPGMYGIFTVIEAARQIRGDAPGIQLNGVDLALAHGNGGVLSSQVTAILGSQNTL' A
#
# COMPACT_ATOMS: atom_id res chain seq x y z
N MET A 1 8.79 -8.62 -6.21
CA MET A 1 8.32 -7.55 -5.30
C MET A 1 6.82 -7.75 -5.12
N PRO A 2 6.31 -8.05 -3.91
CA PRO A 2 4.88 -8.20 -3.67
C PRO A 2 4.13 -6.89 -3.95
N VAL A 3 2.95 -6.97 -4.55
CA VAL A 3 2.11 -5.81 -4.88
C VAL A 3 0.67 -6.10 -4.48
N ASN A 4 0.00 -5.11 -3.89
CA ASN A 4 -1.42 -5.21 -3.52
C ASN A 4 -1.75 -6.50 -2.75
N THR A 5 -1.04 -6.77 -1.65
CA THR A 5 -1.23 -7.94 -0.77
C THR A 5 -2.65 -8.03 -0.18
N ASN A 6 -3.37 -6.92 -0.13
CA ASN A 6 -4.79 -6.88 0.23
C ASN A 6 -5.76 -7.18 -0.94
N GLY A 7 -5.27 -7.39 -2.15
CA GLY A 7 -6.04 -7.65 -3.37
C GLY A 7 -6.21 -6.46 -4.32
N GLY A 8 -5.82 -5.24 -3.93
CA GLY A 8 -5.86 -4.08 -4.82
C GLY A 8 -7.27 -3.64 -5.22
N GLY A 9 -7.37 -2.71 -6.18
CA GLY A 9 -8.64 -2.22 -6.70
C GLY A 9 -9.51 -3.24 -7.45
N LEU A 10 -8.98 -4.45 -7.71
CA LEU A 10 -9.67 -5.54 -8.40
C LEU A 10 -10.31 -6.54 -7.43
N SER A 11 -9.80 -6.68 -6.20
CA SER A 11 -10.24 -7.75 -5.29
C SER A 11 -10.43 -7.30 -3.84
N CYS A 12 -9.85 -6.17 -3.41
CA CYS A 12 -10.07 -5.61 -2.07
C CYS A 12 -11.38 -4.82 -2.02
N VAL A 13 -11.45 -3.74 -2.81
CA VAL A 13 -12.58 -2.83 -2.92
C VAL A 13 -12.42 -1.97 -4.18
N HIS A 14 -13.53 -1.55 -4.80
CA HIS A 14 -13.50 -0.69 -5.98
C HIS A 14 -14.20 0.67 -5.73
N PRO A 15 -13.55 1.60 -4.98
CA PRO A 15 -14.17 2.86 -4.56
C PRO A 15 -14.04 4.00 -5.61
N GLY A 16 -13.58 3.71 -6.82
CA GLY A 16 -13.17 4.72 -7.81
C GLY A 16 -11.81 5.36 -7.53
N MET A 17 -11.45 5.63 -6.26
CA MET A 17 -10.14 6.14 -5.85
C MET A 17 -9.47 5.26 -4.77
N TYR A 18 -8.42 4.53 -5.15
CA TYR A 18 -7.81 3.51 -4.28
C TYR A 18 -6.63 4.01 -3.41
N GLY A 19 -6.18 5.26 -3.59
CA GLY A 19 -4.90 5.75 -3.05
C GLY A 19 -4.71 5.60 -1.54
N ILE A 20 -5.72 5.87 -0.71
CA ILE A 20 -5.58 5.71 0.75
C ILE A 20 -5.39 4.26 1.19
N PHE A 21 -5.97 3.31 0.46
CA PHE A 21 -5.86 1.89 0.78
C PHE A 21 -4.45 1.34 0.53
N THR A 22 -3.70 1.91 -0.42
CA THR A 22 -2.30 1.51 -0.65
C THR A 22 -1.41 1.97 0.51
N VAL A 23 -1.68 3.15 1.08
CA VAL A 23 -0.98 3.66 2.27
C VAL A 23 -1.32 2.84 3.52
N ILE A 24 -2.59 2.51 3.72
CA ILE A 24 -3.04 1.68 4.84
C ILE A 24 -2.39 0.29 4.78
N GLU A 25 -2.38 -0.34 3.61
CA GLU A 25 -1.74 -1.65 3.42
C GLU A 25 -0.24 -1.60 3.66
N ALA A 26 0.45 -0.60 3.10
CA ALA A 26 1.88 -0.39 3.34
C ALA A 26 2.19 -0.24 4.84
N ALA A 27 1.41 0.59 5.55
CA ALA A 27 1.58 0.79 6.99
C ALA A 27 1.33 -0.50 7.79
N ARG A 28 0.36 -1.33 7.39
CA ARG A 28 0.09 -2.61 8.04
C ARG A 28 1.19 -3.62 7.83
N GLN A 29 1.70 -3.73 6.60
CA GLN A 29 2.83 -4.61 6.29
C GLN A 29 4.06 -4.25 7.11
N ILE A 30 4.39 -2.95 7.22
CA ILE A 30 5.51 -2.46 8.03
C ILE A 30 5.32 -2.74 9.53
N ARG A 31 4.10 -2.61 10.05
CA ARG A 31 3.80 -2.88 11.46
C ARG A 31 3.71 -4.36 11.81
N GLY A 32 3.59 -5.25 10.83
CA GLY A 32 3.39 -6.67 11.06
C GLY A 32 1.96 -7.06 11.42
N ASP A 33 0.96 -6.22 11.11
CA ASP A 33 -0.45 -6.42 11.47
C ASP A 33 -1.39 -6.48 10.24
N ALA A 34 -0.86 -6.83 9.07
CA ALA A 34 -1.63 -6.98 7.85
C ALA A 34 -2.57 -8.20 7.92
N PRO A 35 -3.88 -8.02 7.66
CA PRO A 35 -4.81 -9.14 7.60
C PRO A 35 -4.55 -9.98 6.35
N GLY A 36 -4.58 -11.30 6.50
CA GLY A 36 -4.38 -12.23 5.39
C GLY A 36 -2.89 -12.40 5.06
N ILE A 37 -2.42 -11.77 3.98
CA ILE A 37 -1.04 -11.92 3.53
C ILE A 37 -0.14 -10.94 4.30
N GLN A 38 0.52 -11.39 5.35
CA GLN A 38 1.59 -10.65 6.03
C GLN A 38 2.95 -11.09 5.49
N LEU A 39 3.77 -10.14 5.07
CA LEU A 39 5.14 -10.39 4.61
C LEU A 39 6.14 -10.30 5.78
N ASN A 40 7.23 -11.06 5.70
CA ASN A 40 8.29 -11.02 6.72
C ASN A 40 9.29 -9.89 6.43
N GLY A 41 9.70 -9.17 7.48
CA GLY A 41 10.79 -8.19 7.42
C GLY A 41 10.53 -7.01 6.49
N VAL A 42 9.31 -6.45 6.51
CA VAL A 42 8.98 -5.26 5.70
C VAL A 42 9.40 -4.01 6.45
N ASP A 43 10.52 -3.42 6.06
CA ASP A 43 10.98 -2.14 6.61
C ASP A 43 10.70 -0.95 5.67
N LEU A 44 10.41 -1.21 4.40
CA LEU A 44 10.22 -0.17 3.38
C LEU A 44 9.07 -0.57 2.44
N ALA A 45 8.18 0.38 2.14
CA ALA A 45 7.07 0.17 1.21
C ALA A 45 6.82 1.42 0.34
N LEU A 46 6.40 1.19 -0.90
CA LEU A 46 5.96 2.23 -1.82
C LEU A 46 4.44 2.14 -2.01
N ALA A 47 3.75 3.22 -1.71
CA ALA A 47 2.32 3.40 -1.95
C ALA A 47 2.12 4.36 -3.11
N HIS A 48 1.44 3.92 -4.16
CA HIS A 48 1.13 4.73 -5.35
C HIS A 48 -0.37 4.80 -5.58
N GLY A 49 -0.87 6.00 -5.86
CA GLY A 49 -2.28 6.27 -6.13
C GLY A 49 -2.45 7.10 -7.40
N ASN A 50 -3.45 6.71 -8.19
CA ASN A 50 -3.90 7.45 -9.37
C ASN A 50 -5.28 8.05 -9.10
N GLY A 51 -5.48 9.31 -9.50
CA GLY A 51 -6.75 10.04 -9.38
C GLY A 51 -7.29 10.52 -10.73
N GLY A 52 -8.62 10.63 -10.82
CA GLY A 52 -9.31 11.02 -12.06
C GLY A 52 -9.07 10.02 -13.20
N VAL A 53 -9.03 10.51 -14.44
CA VAL A 53 -8.66 9.69 -15.61
C VAL A 53 -7.14 9.77 -15.80
N LEU A 54 -6.41 9.18 -14.84
CA LEU A 54 -4.93 9.22 -14.80
C LEU A 54 -4.35 10.65 -14.79
N SER A 55 -5.08 11.61 -14.23
CA SER A 55 -4.72 13.04 -14.29
C SER A 55 -3.88 13.49 -13.08
N SER A 56 -3.84 12.69 -12.03
CA SER A 56 -3.04 12.97 -10.83
C SER A 56 -2.38 11.70 -10.33
N GLN A 57 -1.10 11.82 -9.96
CA GLN A 57 -0.27 10.74 -9.45
C GLN A 57 0.30 11.16 -8.10
N VAL A 58 0.18 10.29 -7.11
CA VAL A 58 0.80 10.48 -5.80
C VAL A 58 1.58 9.23 -5.46
N THR A 59 2.83 9.42 -5.05
CA THR A 59 3.71 8.35 -4.58
C THR A 59 4.21 8.72 -3.18
N ALA A 60 4.04 7.80 -2.25
CA ALA A 60 4.59 7.88 -0.91
C ALA A 60 5.53 6.70 -0.66
N ILE A 61 6.65 6.97 0.00
CA ILE A 61 7.58 5.95 0.50
C ILE A 61 7.44 5.95 2.01
N LEU A 62 7.12 4.79 2.59
CA LEU A 62 6.97 4.58 4.02
C LEU A 62 8.13 3.71 4.49
N GLY A 63 8.77 4.12 5.59
CA GLY A 63 9.85 3.39 6.23
C GLY A 63 9.53 3.09 7.70
N SER A 64 10.02 1.96 8.21
CA SER A 64 10.06 1.66 9.63
C SER A 64 11.18 2.44 10.32
N GLN A 65 11.28 2.35 11.65
CA GLN A 65 12.42 2.91 12.40
C GLN A 65 13.77 2.34 11.95
N ASN A 66 13.81 1.15 11.34
CA ASN A 66 15.03 0.52 10.85
C ASN A 66 15.59 1.20 9.57
N THR A 67 14.88 2.18 9.02
CA THR A 67 15.28 2.92 7.80
C THR A 67 15.88 4.29 8.06
N LEU A 68 16.13 4.64 9.33
CA LEU A 68 16.75 5.89 9.78
C LEU A 68 18.27 5.79 9.93
#